data_AF-A0A0C2NDW8-F1
#
_entry.id   AF-A0A0C2NDW8-F1
#
_cell.length_a   1.000
_cell.length_b   1.000
_cell.length_c   1.000
_cell.angle_alpha   90.00
_cell.angle_beta   90.00
_cell.angle_gamma   90.00
#
_symmetry.space_group_name_H-M   'P 1'
#
loop_
_entity.id
_entity.type
_entity.pdbx_description
1 polymer ?
#
loop_
_entity_poly.entity_id
_entity_poly.type
_entity_poly.pdbx_seq_one_letter_code
_entity_poly.pdbx_strand_id
1 'polypeptide(L)'
;MQTQEDENQTSKRDVEASLEANIMTEDMDETQKQIVMSRIEKYKSALLEQDLKTNMDIKSNLEKIEKLMESSKVIDQKHHDLKNHIKNRKSIPYKKPDKKSRESESEPSIDSSVFCVTCGQLLSFKTASRHIEKCYSRIESVISYGSLNPSSSGIYCDFYDTSEESYCKRLKGVCPEHSKFLKVLSFKKV
;
A
#
# COMPACT_ATOMS: atom_id res chain seq x y z
N MET A 1 9.07 -1.85 -41.13
CA MET A 1 7.69 -1.89 -40.59
C MET A 1 6.74 -1.04 -41.41
N GLN A 2 7.10 0.19 -41.83
CA GLN A 2 6.26 1.01 -42.74
C GLN A 2 5.88 0.30 -44.06
N THR A 3 6.80 -0.45 -44.67
CA THR A 3 6.56 -1.08 -45.98
C THR A 3 5.47 -2.15 -45.99
N GLN A 4 5.21 -2.83 -44.86
CA GLN A 4 4.16 -3.86 -44.76
C GLN A 4 2.77 -3.27 -44.47
N GLU A 5 2.69 -2.11 -43.83
CA GLU A 5 1.42 -1.41 -43.61
C GLU A 5 0.93 -0.76 -44.91
N ASP A 6 1.85 -0.20 -45.70
CA ASP A 6 1.55 0.43 -46.99
C ASP A 6 1.10 -0.60 -48.05
N GLU A 7 1.75 -1.77 -48.11
CA GLU A 7 1.35 -2.88 -49.00
C GLU A 7 -0.03 -3.44 -48.63
N ASN A 8 -0.32 -3.57 -47.33
CA ASN A 8 -1.60 -4.09 -46.83
C ASN A 8 -2.76 -3.09 -47.03
N GLN A 9 -2.50 -1.78 -46.90
CA GLN A 9 -3.47 -0.72 -47.22
C GLN A 9 -3.71 -0.54 -48.72
N THR A 10 -2.73 -0.87 -49.57
CA THR A 10 -2.89 -0.82 -51.03
C THR A 10 -3.73 -2.00 -51.50
N SER A 11 -3.42 -3.22 -51.03
CA SER A 11 -4.21 -4.42 -51.32
C SER A 11 -5.67 -4.33 -50.85
N LYS A 12 -5.94 -3.70 -49.69
CA LYS A 12 -7.31 -3.50 -49.18
C LYS A 12 -8.13 -2.55 -50.08
N ARG A 13 -7.51 -1.47 -50.57
CA ARG A 13 -8.13 -0.51 -51.50
C ARG A 13 -8.44 -1.13 -52.86
N ASP A 14 -7.55 -1.98 -53.36
CA ASP A 14 -7.74 -2.66 -54.65
C ASP A 14 -8.89 -3.69 -54.61
N VAL A 15 -9.05 -4.40 -53.49
CA VAL A 15 -10.17 -5.32 -53.26
C VAL A 15 -11.50 -4.56 -53.11
N GLU A 16 -11.48 -3.41 -52.43
CA GLU A 16 -12.66 -2.56 -52.20
C GLU A 16 -13.15 -1.92 -53.51
N ALA A 17 -12.23 -1.42 -54.34
CA ALA A 17 -12.54 -0.89 -55.68
C ALA A 17 -13.07 -1.99 -56.62
N SER A 18 -12.56 -3.21 -56.50
CA SER A 18 -13.03 -4.36 -57.29
C SER A 18 -14.43 -4.83 -56.89
N LEU A 19 -14.77 -4.76 -55.60
CA LEU A 19 -16.11 -5.11 -55.09
C LEU A 19 -17.16 -4.05 -55.49
N GLU A 20 -16.80 -2.76 -55.44
CA GLU A 20 -17.65 -1.67 -55.91
C GLU A 20 -17.92 -1.74 -57.42
N ALA A 21 -16.91 -2.10 -58.22
CA ALA A 21 -17.04 -2.28 -59.66
C ALA A 21 -17.96 -3.46 -60.03
N ASN A 22 -17.87 -4.59 -59.31
CA ASN A 22 -18.71 -5.77 -59.58
C ASN A 22 -20.20 -5.56 -59.27
N ILE A 23 -20.54 -4.72 -58.28
CA ILE A 23 -21.94 -4.40 -57.92
C ILE A 23 -22.61 -3.50 -58.97
N MET A 24 -21.82 -2.75 -59.75
CA MET A 24 -22.32 -1.88 -60.81
C MET A 24 -22.66 -2.63 -62.12
N THR A 25 -22.15 -3.86 -62.30
CA THR A 25 -22.25 -4.65 -63.54
C THR A 25 -23.40 -5.67 -63.58
N GLU A 26 -24.10 -5.92 -62.48
CA GLU A 26 -25.29 -6.80 -62.46
C GLU A 26 -26.56 -6.04 -62.86
N ASP A 27 -27.53 -6.73 -63.48
CA ASP A 27 -28.86 -6.23 -63.94
C ASP A 27 -29.78 -5.77 -62.78
N MET A 28 -29.26 -4.94 -61.88
CA MET A 28 -29.99 -4.36 -60.76
C MET A 28 -30.61 -3.02 -61.16
N ASP A 29 -31.87 -2.81 -60.74
CA ASP A 29 -32.52 -1.52 -60.91
C ASP A 29 -31.81 -0.41 -60.11
N GLU A 30 -31.97 0.85 -60.54
CA GLU A 30 -31.28 2.02 -59.95
C GLU A 30 -31.57 2.18 -58.45
N THR A 31 -32.78 1.80 -58.01
CA THR A 31 -33.18 1.79 -56.60
C THR A 31 -32.44 0.73 -55.80
N GLN A 32 -32.22 -0.46 -56.35
CA GLN A 32 -31.43 -1.53 -55.72
C GLN A 32 -29.96 -1.12 -55.59
N LYS A 33 -29.40 -0.47 -56.61
CA LYS A 33 -28.04 0.08 -56.56
C LYS A 33 -27.89 1.11 -55.44
N GLN A 34 -28.84 2.04 -55.29
CA GLN A 34 -28.82 3.02 -54.20
C GLN A 34 -28.92 2.37 -52.80
N ILE A 35 -29.77 1.35 -52.64
CA ILE A 35 -29.91 0.62 -51.36
C ILE A 35 -28.61 -0.09 -50.98
N VAL A 36 -27.97 -0.75 -51.95
CA VAL A 36 -26.71 -1.46 -51.71
C VAL A 36 -25.60 -0.47 -51.37
N MET A 37 -25.50 0.65 -52.08
CA MET A 37 -24.49 1.68 -51.80
C MET A 37 -24.66 2.30 -50.41
N SER A 38 -25.88 2.65 -50.03
CA SER A 38 -26.17 3.18 -48.68
C SER A 38 -25.81 2.18 -47.57
N ARG A 39 -26.03 0.88 -47.80
CA ARG A 39 -25.60 -0.17 -46.85
C ARG A 39 -24.08 -0.25 -46.77
N ILE A 40 -23.38 -0.22 -47.90
CA ILE A 40 -21.92 -0.25 -47.95
C ILE A 40 -21.34 0.93 -47.18
N GLU A 41 -21.81 2.16 -47.42
CA GLU A 41 -21.36 3.36 -46.69
C GLU A 41 -21.60 3.24 -45.18
N LYS A 42 -22.74 2.68 -44.79
CA LYS A 42 -23.05 2.41 -43.38
C LYS A 42 -22.11 1.37 -42.76
N TYR A 43 -21.76 0.31 -43.50
CA TYR A 43 -20.78 -0.67 -43.02
C TYR A 43 -19.37 -0.07 -42.91
N LYS A 44 -18.95 0.74 -43.90
CA LYS A 44 -17.64 1.40 -43.89
C LYS A 44 -17.50 2.38 -42.71
N SER A 45 -18.51 3.20 -42.47
CA SER A 45 -18.51 4.15 -41.34
C SER A 45 -18.46 3.42 -40.00
N ALA A 46 -19.25 2.36 -39.82
CA ALA A 46 -19.19 1.54 -38.61
C ALA A 46 -17.82 0.89 -38.39
N LEU A 47 -17.17 0.41 -39.45
CA LEU A 47 -15.84 -0.17 -39.39
C LEU A 47 -14.78 0.88 -38.98
N LEU A 48 -14.86 2.08 -39.55
CA LEU A 48 -13.96 3.19 -39.24
C LEU A 48 -14.10 3.65 -37.79
N GLU A 49 -15.34 3.76 -37.27
CA GLU A 49 -15.59 4.08 -35.87
C GLU A 49 -15.01 3.00 -34.94
N GLN A 50 -15.16 1.73 -35.31
CA GLN A 50 -14.59 0.63 -34.55
C GLN A 50 -13.06 0.69 -34.55
N ASP A 51 -12.43 0.92 -35.70
CA ASP A 51 -10.97 1.04 -35.83
C ASP A 51 -10.41 2.25 -35.06
N LEU A 52 -11.11 3.39 -35.06
CA LEU A 52 -10.73 4.54 -34.25
C LEU A 52 -10.77 4.21 -32.76
N LYS A 53 -11.82 3.52 -32.32
CA LYS A 53 -11.98 3.12 -30.92
C LYS A 53 -10.91 2.12 -30.48
N THR A 54 -10.65 1.08 -31.28
CA THR A 54 -9.61 0.10 -30.97
C THR A 54 -8.23 0.74 -30.92
N ASN A 55 -7.91 1.66 -31.83
CA ASN A 55 -6.64 2.40 -31.80
C ASN A 55 -6.51 3.29 -30.56
N MET A 56 -7.59 3.96 -30.13
CA MET A 56 -7.60 4.70 -28.87
C MET A 56 -7.34 3.79 -27.66
N ASP A 57 -7.97 2.62 -27.62
CA ASP A 57 -7.79 1.63 -26.54
C ASP A 57 -6.36 1.08 -26.52
N ILE A 58 -5.79 0.76 -27.69
CA ILE A 58 -4.40 0.31 -27.85
C ILE A 58 -3.45 1.38 -27.32
N LYS A 59 -3.63 2.64 -27.72
CA LYS A 59 -2.80 3.77 -27.26
C LYS A 59 -2.84 3.92 -25.74
N SER A 60 -4.05 3.90 -25.17
CA SER A 60 -4.26 3.97 -23.71
C SER A 60 -3.59 2.81 -22.97
N ASN A 61 -3.61 1.60 -23.53
CA ASN A 61 -2.97 0.43 -22.93
C ASN A 61 -1.44 0.48 -23.02
N LEU A 62 -0.88 0.99 -24.13
CA LEU A 62 0.57 1.18 -24.27
C LEU A 62 1.11 2.15 -23.21
N GLU A 63 0.41 3.26 -22.97
CA GLU A 63 0.78 4.22 -21.90
C GLU A 63 0.74 3.59 -20.51
N LYS A 64 -0.21 2.69 -20.24
CA LYS A 64 -0.28 1.95 -18.97
C LYS A 64 0.88 0.96 -18.82
N ILE A 65 1.22 0.24 -19.88
CA ILE A 65 2.34 -0.71 -19.89
C ILE A 65 3.64 0.03 -19.62
N GLU A 66 3.87 1.18 -20.25
CA GLU A 66 5.06 2.00 -20.04
C GLU A 66 5.20 2.44 -18.57
N LYS A 67 4.11 2.92 -17.96
CA LYS A 67 4.07 3.30 -16.53
C LYS A 67 4.35 2.11 -15.61
N LEU A 68 3.79 0.94 -15.91
CA LEU A 68 4.02 -0.27 -15.15
C LEU A 68 5.48 -0.75 -15.26
N MET A 69 6.07 -0.66 -16.45
CA MET A 69 7.48 -1.01 -16.68
C MET A 69 8.43 -0.10 -15.88
N GLU A 70 8.19 1.21 -15.88
CA GLU A 70 8.99 2.15 -15.10
C GLU A 70 8.85 1.87 -13.60
N SER A 71 7.64 1.61 -13.12
CA SER A 71 7.41 1.24 -11.72
C SER A 71 8.10 -0.09 -11.34
N SER A 72 8.10 -1.09 -12.22
CA SER A 72 8.75 -2.37 -11.97
C SER A 72 10.26 -2.19 -11.82
N LYS A 73 10.88 -1.37 -12.68
CA LYS A 73 12.31 -1.07 -12.63
C LYS A 73 12.75 -0.48 -11.29
N VAL A 74 11.95 0.42 -10.73
CA VAL A 74 12.20 1.00 -9.39
C VAL A 74 12.11 -0.08 -8.30
N ILE A 75 11.14 -0.99 -8.39
CA ILE A 75 10.98 -2.08 -7.43
C ILE A 75 12.17 -3.04 -7.50
N ASP A 76 12.62 -3.38 -8.70
CA ASP A 76 13.76 -4.28 -8.92
C ASP A 76 15.06 -3.71 -8.34
N GLN A 77 15.29 -2.40 -8.49
CA GLN A 77 16.41 -1.70 -7.87
C GLN A 77 16.36 -1.78 -6.34
N LYS A 78 15.23 -1.43 -5.72
CA LYS A 78 15.06 -1.50 -4.26
C LYS A 78 15.25 -2.91 -3.73
N HIS A 79 14.78 -3.91 -4.47
CA HIS A 79 14.93 -5.30 -4.08
C HIS A 79 16.39 -5.77 -4.20
N HIS A 80 17.11 -5.31 -5.22
CA HIS A 80 18.55 -5.54 -5.34
C HIS A 80 19.33 -4.92 -4.17
N ASP A 81 19.04 -3.67 -3.83
CA ASP A 81 19.68 -2.97 -2.70
C ASP A 81 19.42 -3.68 -1.38
N LEU A 82 18.18 -4.09 -1.14
CA LEU A 82 17.81 -4.85 0.06
C LEU A 82 18.58 -6.18 0.14
N LYS A 83 18.71 -6.91 -0.98
CA LYS A 83 19.51 -8.14 -1.03
C LYS A 83 20.98 -7.89 -0.68
N ASN A 84 21.56 -6.79 -1.17
CA ASN A 84 22.93 -6.39 -0.84
C ASN A 84 23.07 -6.07 0.65
N HIS A 85 22.13 -5.33 1.24
CA HIS A 85 22.11 -5.06 2.68
C HIS A 85 22.00 -6.34 3.52
N ILE A 86 21.14 -7.29 3.12
CA ILE A 86 21.00 -8.58 3.82
C ILE A 86 22.31 -9.36 3.75
N LYS A 87 22.97 -9.43 2.58
CA LYS A 87 24.26 -10.10 2.43
C LYS A 87 25.33 -9.47 3.32
N ASN A 88 25.39 -8.14 3.36
CA ASN A 88 26.33 -7.38 4.18
C ASN A 88 26.08 -7.53 5.69
N ARG A 89 24.81 -7.69 6.14
CA ARG A 89 24.52 -7.92 7.56
C ARG A 89 24.72 -9.37 7.97
N LYS A 90 24.51 -10.34 7.09
CA LYS A 90 24.80 -11.77 7.37
C LYS A 90 26.28 -12.04 7.63
N SER A 91 27.19 -11.21 7.11
CA SER A 91 28.63 -11.32 7.36
C SER A 91 29.11 -10.62 8.63
N ILE A 92 28.24 -9.91 9.36
CA ILE A 92 28.57 -9.31 10.65
C ILE A 92 28.23 -10.33 11.75
N PRO A 93 29.21 -11.01 12.36
CA PRO A 93 28.94 -11.88 13.50
C PRO A 93 28.35 -11.05 14.64
N TYR A 94 27.22 -11.50 15.18
CA TYR A 94 26.62 -10.92 16.39
C TYR A 94 27.61 -11.03 17.55
N LYS A 95 28.32 -9.95 17.86
CA LYS A 95 29.05 -9.81 19.11
C LYS A 95 28.02 -9.61 20.22
N LYS A 96 27.85 -10.63 21.08
CA LYS A 96 27.16 -10.45 22.36
C LYS A 96 27.81 -9.27 23.09
N PRO A 97 27.04 -8.33 23.66
CA PRO A 97 27.63 -7.33 24.53
C PRO A 97 28.24 -8.06 25.74
N ASP A 98 29.55 -7.95 25.90
CA ASP A 98 30.26 -8.51 27.05
C ASP A 98 29.70 -7.88 28.33
N LYS A 99 29.08 -8.71 29.18
CA LYS A 99 28.56 -8.32 30.50
C LYS A 99 29.69 -8.12 31.54
N LYS A 100 30.78 -7.44 31.19
CA LYS A 100 31.90 -7.18 32.10
C LYS A 100 32.54 -5.81 31.88
N SER A 101 31.78 -4.74 32.09
CA SER A 101 32.36 -3.38 32.24
C SER A 101 31.31 -2.37 32.69
N ARG A 102 30.65 -2.61 33.83
CA ARG A 102 29.97 -1.55 34.60
C ARG A 102 30.05 -1.80 36.10
N GLU A 103 31.28 -1.97 36.59
CA GLU A 103 31.62 -1.72 37.99
C GLU A 103 32.87 -0.83 37.98
N SER A 104 32.66 0.46 37.71
CA SER A 104 33.58 1.49 38.15
C SER A 104 32.74 2.45 38.95
N GLU A 105 32.83 2.28 40.27
CA GLU A 105 32.37 3.25 41.27
C GLU A 105 32.96 4.62 40.92
N SER A 106 32.14 5.45 40.31
CA SER A 106 32.33 6.89 40.30
C SER A 106 31.18 7.45 41.13
N GLU A 107 31.54 8.27 42.11
CA GLU A 107 30.61 8.93 43.01
C GLU A 107 29.48 9.61 42.21
N PRO A 108 28.23 9.59 42.71
CA PRO A 108 27.13 10.23 42.01
C PRO A 108 27.32 11.75 42.06
N SER A 109 27.94 12.31 41.03
CA SER A 109 27.80 13.73 40.72
C SER A 109 26.31 14.03 40.52
N ILE A 110 25.89 15.20 40.98
CA ILE A 110 24.50 15.71 40.94
C ILE A 110 23.89 15.67 39.51
N ASP A 111 24.76 15.56 38.49
CA ASP A 111 24.46 15.41 37.07
C ASP A 111 23.81 14.06 36.69
N SER A 112 23.72 13.12 37.64
CA SER A 112 23.02 11.84 37.47
C SER A 112 21.59 11.85 38.04
N SER A 113 20.91 13.00 38.08
CA SER A 113 19.53 13.10 38.58
C SER A 113 18.53 13.50 37.49
N VAL A 114 17.34 12.91 37.53
CA VAL A 114 16.27 13.08 36.53
C VAL A 114 14.95 13.29 37.27
N PHE A 115 14.10 14.18 36.77
CA PHE A 115 12.75 14.38 37.30
C PHE A 115 11.79 13.30 36.83
N CYS A 116 10.94 12.79 37.73
CA CYS A 116 9.80 11.97 37.34
C CYS A 116 8.79 12.83 36.57
N VAL A 117 8.48 12.43 35.33
CA VAL A 117 7.46 13.13 34.52
C VAL A 117 6.05 13.06 35.11
N THR A 118 5.77 12.07 35.97
CA THR A 118 4.43 11.83 36.52
C THR A 118 4.18 12.57 37.84
N CYS A 119 5.18 12.65 38.73
CA CYS A 119 5.03 13.28 40.05
C CYS A 119 5.97 14.47 40.30
N GLY A 120 6.87 14.78 39.37
CA GLY A 120 7.83 15.88 39.49
C GLY A 120 8.97 15.67 40.49
N GLN A 121 9.06 14.51 41.15
CA GLN A 121 10.13 14.24 42.11
C GLN A 121 11.50 14.12 41.40
N LEU A 122 12.53 14.73 41.97
CA LEU A 122 13.92 14.57 41.52
C LEU A 122 14.47 13.22 42.01
N LEU A 123 14.97 12.42 41.08
CA LEU A 123 15.41 11.05 41.34
C LEU A 123 16.84 10.84 40.90
N SER A 124 17.59 9.97 41.58
CA SER A 124 18.85 9.47 41.03
C SER A 124 18.58 8.56 39.82
N PHE A 125 19.39 8.67 38.77
CA PHE A 125 19.33 7.87 37.56
C PHE A 125 19.29 6.36 37.85
N LYS A 126 20.01 5.90 38.89
CA LYS A 126 20.01 4.50 39.35
C LYS A 126 18.61 4.02 39.79
N THR A 127 17.80 4.91 40.35
CA THR A 127 16.46 4.62 40.89
C THR A 127 15.32 5.09 39.99
N ALA A 128 15.61 5.90 38.97
CA ALA A 128 14.63 6.59 38.16
C ALA A 128 13.66 5.61 37.47
N SER A 129 14.16 4.56 36.81
CA SER A 129 13.33 3.57 36.11
C SER A 129 12.32 2.91 37.04
N ARG A 130 12.79 2.42 38.20
CA ARG A 130 11.94 1.71 39.18
C ARG A 130 10.88 2.63 39.78
N HIS A 131 11.22 3.90 40.01
CA HIS A 131 10.25 4.87 40.47
C HIS A 131 9.22 5.17 39.39
N ILE A 132 9.63 5.48 38.16
CA ILE A 132 8.71 5.86 37.07
C ILE A 132 7.68 4.75 36.83
N GLU A 133 8.10 3.48 36.80
CA GLU A 133 7.19 2.33 36.70
C GLU A 133 6.17 2.29 37.85
N LYS A 134 6.64 2.37 39.10
CA LYS A 134 5.75 2.34 40.28
C LYS A 134 4.83 3.56 40.37
N CYS A 135 5.35 4.73 40.04
CA CYS A 135 4.61 5.99 40.09
C CYS A 135 3.51 6.00 39.02
N TYR A 136 3.82 5.51 37.82
CA TYR A 136 2.84 5.32 36.76
C TYR A 136 1.75 4.35 37.20
N SER A 137 2.09 3.15 37.67
CA SER A 137 1.09 2.17 38.13
C SER A 137 0.25 2.69 39.29
N ARG A 138 0.84 3.43 40.24
CA ARG A 138 0.09 4.03 41.34
C ARG A 138 -0.92 5.06 40.82
N ILE A 139 -0.48 6.00 39.99
CA ILE A 139 -1.37 7.07 39.49
C ILE A 139 -2.44 6.49 38.58
N GLU A 140 -2.09 5.55 37.71
CA GLU A 140 -3.02 4.84 36.83
C GLU A 140 -4.06 4.02 37.63
N SER A 141 -3.71 3.51 38.81
CA SER A 141 -4.68 2.79 39.66
C SER A 141 -5.72 3.69 40.33
N VAL A 142 -5.44 4.99 40.47
CA VAL A 142 -6.34 5.96 41.13
C VAL A 142 -7.19 6.74 40.12
N ILE A 143 -6.73 6.83 38.86
CA ILE A 143 -7.45 7.53 37.80
C ILE A 143 -8.45 6.57 37.15
N SER A 144 -9.74 6.92 37.16
CA SER A 144 -10.74 6.26 36.33
C SER A 144 -10.59 6.71 34.87
N TYR A 145 -10.57 5.75 33.94
CA TYR A 145 -10.46 5.98 32.50
C TYR A 145 -11.80 5.72 31.79
N GLY A 146 -12.92 5.94 32.48
CA GLY A 146 -14.26 5.69 31.95
C GLY A 146 -14.81 6.84 31.09
N SER A 147 -15.71 6.52 30.17
CA SER A 147 -16.60 7.50 29.51
C SER A 147 -17.99 6.90 29.30
N LEU A 148 -19.02 7.74 29.26
CA LEU A 148 -20.41 7.30 29.06
C LEU A 148 -20.67 6.75 27.65
N ASN A 149 -19.83 7.12 26.66
CA ASN A 149 -20.04 6.74 25.27
C ASN A 149 -18.86 5.94 24.71
N PRO A 150 -19.08 4.99 23.79
CA PRO A 150 -18.01 4.29 23.08
C PRO A 150 -17.23 5.27 22.18
N SER A 151 -15.96 5.01 21.93
CA SER A 151 -15.14 5.86 21.07
C SER A 151 -15.47 5.57 19.61
N SER A 152 -15.49 6.60 18.79
CA SER A 152 -15.62 6.43 17.33
C SER A 152 -14.37 5.81 16.69
N SER A 153 -13.22 5.94 17.37
CA SER A 153 -11.93 5.38 16.95
C SER A 153 -11.66 4.03 17.63
N GLY A 154 -11.41 2.97 16.84
CA GLY A 154 -11.09 1.62 17.34
C GLY A 154 -9.75 1.43 18.04
N ILE A 155 -9.10 2.52 18.49
CA ILE A 155 -7.81 2.51 19.19
C ILE A 155 -7.96 2.29 20.71
N TYR A 156 -9.16 2.54 21.25
CA TYR A 156 -9.48 2.39 22.66
C TYR A 156 -10.11 1.02 22.96
N CYS A 157 -10.07 0.65 24.23
CA CYS A 157 -10.56 -0.63 24.71
C CYS A 157 -12.08 -0.76 24.62
N ASP A 158 -12.83 0.32 24.84
CA ASP A 158 -14.30 0.44 24.82
C ASP A 158 -15.05 -0.74 25.46
N PHE A 159 -14.42 -1.41 26.44
CA PHE A 159 -15.07 -2.45 27.22
C PHE A 159 -16.03 -1.77 28.20
N TYR A 160 -17.30 -2.15 28.16
CA TYR A 160 -18.31 -1.58 29.04
C TYR A 160 -18.25 -2.23 30.41
N ASP A 161 -17.95 -1.44 31.44
CA ASP A 161 -18.04 -1.85 32.83
C ASP A 161 -19.44 -1.57 33.37
N THR A 162 -20.12 -2.64 33.80
CA THR A 162 -21.47 -2.57 34.36
C THR A 162 -21.50 -2.05 35.79
N SER A 163 -20.40 -2.08 36.56
CA SER A 163 -20.42 -1.53 37.92
C SER A 163 -20.26 -0.01 37.93
N GLU A 164 -19.43 0.52 37.03
CA GLU A 164 -19.14 1.96 36.91
C GLU A 164 -19.95 2.66 35.81
N GLU A 165 -20.86 1.93 35.14
CA GLU A 165 -21.68 2.41 34.02
C GLU A 165 -20.88 3.20 32.97
N SER A 166 -19.68 2.71 32.63
CA SER A 166 -18.76 3.44 31.76
C SER A 166 -17.92 2.53 30.86
N TYR A 167 -17.53 3.06 29.70
CA TYR A 167 -16.65 2.42 28.73
C TYR A 167 -15.18 2.70 29.03
N CYS A 168 -14.35 1.67 29.02
CA CYS A 168 -12.90 1.77 29.22
C CYS A 168 -12.19 2.53 28.07
N LYS A 169 -11.54 3.66 28.39
CA LYS A 169 -10.77 4.48 27.43
C LYS A 169 -9.26 4.25 27.47
N ARG A 170 -8.79 3.13 28.01
CA ARG A 170 -7.39 2.73 27.85
C ARG A 170 -7.13 2.26 26.42
N LEU A 171 -5.90 2.41 25.94
CA LEU A 171 -5.52 1.95 24.59
C LEU A 171 -5.66 0.43 24.49
N LYS A 172 -6.30 -0.04 23.42
CA LYS A 172 -6.70 -1.45 23.23
C LYS A 172 -5.54 -2.46 23.37
N GLY A 173 -4.33 -2.08 22.95
CA GLY A 173 -3.14 -2.95 23.03
C GLY A 173 -2.42 -2.94 24.39
N VAL A 174 -2.73 -1.98 25.26
CA VAL A 174 -1.99 -1.72 26.51
C VAL A 174 -2.88 -1.83 27.73
N CYS A 175 -4.22 -1.86 27.57
CA CYS A 175 -5.17 -1.96 28.68
C CYS A 175 -4.89 -3.23 29.53
N PRO A 176 -4.41 -3.11 30.77
CA PRO A 176 -4.04 -4.29 31.57
C PRO A 176 -5.27 -5.13 31.96
N GLU A 177 -6.43 -4.49 32.10
CA GLU A 177 -7.69 -5.15 32.51
C GLU A 177 -8.32 -5.97 31.38
N HIS A 178 -8.22 -5.48 30.14
CA HIS A 178 -9.06 -5.98 29.02
C HIS A 178 -8.28 -6.30 27.74
N SER A 179 -6.97 -5.99 27.69
CA SER A 179 -6.12 -6.49 26.61
C SER A 179 -5.93 -7.98 26.83
N LYS A 180 -6.63 -8.79 26.03
CA LYS A 180 -6.25 -10.19 25.84
C LYS A 180 -4.84 -10.17 25.25
N PHE A 181 -3.86 -10.43 26.10
CA PHE A 181 -2.44 -10.54 25.75
C PHE A 181 -2.32 -11.36 24.47
N LEU A 182 -2.10 -10.71 23.33
CA LEU A 182 -1.63 -11.40 22.15
C LEU A 182 -0.19 -11.78 22.50
N LYS A 183 -0.03 -12.99 23.06
CA LYS A 183 1.28 -13.61 23.29
C LYS A 183 2.09 -13.35 22.03
N VAL A 184 3.14 -12.54 22.17
CA VAL A 184 4.09 -12.24 21.11
C VAL A 184 4.37 -13.56 20.42
N LEU A 185 3.92 -13.69 19.16
CA LEU A 185 4.04 -14.93 18.40
C LEU A 185 5.50 -15.33 18.46
N SER A 186 5.74 -16.42 19.16
CA SER A 186 7.05 -17.00 19.37
C SER A 186 7.65 -17.24 17.99
N PHE A 187 8.70 -16.47 17.66
CA PHE A 187 9.53 -16.72 16.49
C PHE A 187 10.04 -18.16 16.59
N LYS A 188 9.42 -19.10 15.85
CA LYS A 188 10.02 -20.40 15.57
C LYS A 188 11.30 -20.10 14.80
N LYS A 189 12.45 -20.40 15.42
CA LYS A 189 13.73 -20.50 14.71
C LYS A 189 13.56 -21.52 13.60
N VAL A 190 13.71 -21.07 12.36
CA VAL A 190 14.07 -21.90 11.20
C VAL A 190 15.59 -21.94 11.14
#